data_AF-A0A5B7ZLU5-F1
#
_entry.id   AF-A0A5B7ZLU5-F1
#
_cell.length_a   1.000
_cell.length_b   1.000
_cell.length_c   1.000
_cell.angle_alpha   90.00
_cell.angle_beta   90.00
_cell.angle_gamma   90.00
#
_symmetry.space_group_name_H-M   'P 1'
#
loop_
_entity.id
_entity.type
_entity.pdbx_description
1 polymer ?
#
loop_
_entity_poly.entity_id
_entity_poly.type
_entity_poly.pdbx_seq_one_letter_code
_entity_poly.pdbx_strand_id
1 'polypeptide(L)'
;MPMPDSFAYDVLEYPSHVHPQMHPSRLAAIARLHGIAAASPTDCRLLEVGCGDGLQLVTLAMAYPRSRFVGVDMSQAAIARGEAIRARLGLDNLQLVAADLLEWNAGPVPYDYIVAHGFYSWVPDFVRERLLALCNQAMAPAGIAYVSYNALPGCHIRRMVWEMMKFHARDIDDPRGKIEHAQGFLAWLGHDALPSKLVYGEVVRHEARELLSRTDSSVLFHDDMAAINQPFLFSEFAAQARRHGLAYLAEADYFEMNDKVLESAEARERLSTLAGDAPLLKEQYLDFLKGRRFRQTLLCHERIPVQRDPSMPAALEMDVVAQLRAEIPEGTAPDLAAGVAIRFSNADGAALVIDHPVAKAALTLVGEAFPGPVAAAELLQSARKLCASDAAVDDDAAVLAHTLTAAFQMGLLLLHCDAPRFATQAGEHPRTSALAQLQLDTGTDLVTSLRPSMVRLDSRLALELVRLLDGKRDRTAILHDLSQRMAALPMPDDAGGETFQPVEWWQQQLAGKLEDGLQQTARMALLAEE
;
A
#
# COMPACT_ATOMS: atom_id res chain seq x y z
N MET A 1 25.51 -22.37 -14.71
CA MET A 1 26.31 -21.17 -15.07
C MET A 1 27.02 -20.71 -13.81
N PRO A 2 28.28 -20.28 -13.87
CA PRO A 2 28.90 -19.59 -12.74
C PRO A 2 28.09 -18.32 -12.46
N MET A 3 27.86 -18.02 -11.18
CA MET A 3 27.16 -16.82 -10.71
C MET A 3 27.93 -15.56 -11.16
N PRO A 4 27.27 -14.48 -11.58
CA PRO A 4 27.94 -13.20 -11.77
C PRO A 4 28.53 -12.71 -10.43
N ASP A 5 29.72 -12.12 -10.45
CA ASP A 5 30.47 -11.67 -9.26
C ASP A 5 29.80 -10.52 -8.47
N SER A 6 28.62 -10.04 -8.88
CA SER A 6 27.79 -9.10 -8.10
C SER A 6 26.29 -9.26 -8.40
N PHE A 7 25.45 -9.20 -7.36
CA PHE A 7 24.00 -9.18 -7.51
C PHE A 7 23.57 -7.78 -7.98
N ALA A 8 22.68 -7.68 -8.98
CA ALA A 8 22.35 -6.40 -9.63
C ALA A 8 21.86 -5.32 -8.64
N TYR A 9 21.14 -5.73 -7.59
CA TYR A 9 20.64 -4.86 -6.52
C TYR A 9 21.74 -4.30 -5.59
N ASP A 10 22.96 -4.83 -5.64
CA ASP A 10 24.10 -4.30 -4.89
C ASP A 10 24.80 -3.14 -5.64
N VAL A 11 24.52 -2.95 -6.93
CA VAL A 11 25.18 -1.94 -7.80
C VAL A 11 24.38 -0.64 -7.88
N LEU A 12 23.05 -0.72 -7.90
CA LEU A 12 22.14 0.43 -7.89
C LEU A 12 21.08 0.19 -6.81
N GLU A 13 20.91 1.12 -5.89
CA GLU A 13 19.93 0.99 -4.81
C GLU A 13 18.50 0.99 -5.36
N TYR A 14 17.70 -0.01 -4.97
CA TYR A 14 16.27 -0.07 -5.25
C TYR A 14 15.51 0.68 -4.15
N PRO A 15 14.51 1.51 -4.48
CA PRO A 15 13.86 2.38 -3.52
C PRO A 15 12.94 1.57 -2.63
N SER A 16 13.18 1.64 -1.33
CA SER A 16 12.40 0.95 -0.32
C SER A 16 11.05 1.62 -0.12
N HIS A 17 9.99 0.84 -0.21
CA HIS A 17 8.62 1.30 -0.06
C HIS A 17 7.86 0.47 0.97
N VAL A 18 6.76 1.04 1.46
CA VAL A 18 5.82 0.36 2.33
C VAL A 18 4.56 0.11 1.52
N HIS A 19 4.13 -1.16 1.47
CA HIS A 19 3.02 -1.61 0.64
C HIS A 19 1.84 -1.98 1.53
N PRO A 20 0.78 -1.15 1.59
CA PRO A 20 -0.34 -1.39 2.48
C PRO A 20 -1.08 -2.71 2.16
N GLN A 21 -1.01 -3.21 0.93
CA GLN A 21 -1.64 -4.47 0.52
C GLN A 21 -1.02 -5.70 1.19
N MET A 22 0.24 -5.61 1.67
CA MET A 22 0.91 -6.68 2.41
C MET A 22 0.66 -6.64 3.91
N HIS A 23 0.01 -5.58 4.41
CA HIS A 23 -0.08 -5.34 5.83
C HIS A 23 -0.93 -6.42 6.53
N PRO A 24 -0.43 -7.11 7.58
CA PRO A 24 -1.10 -8.25 8.19
C PRO A 24 -2.51 -7.93 8.70
N SER A 25 -2.77 -6.70 9.16
CA SER A 25 -4.14 -6.30 9.56
C SER A 25 -5.14 -6.31 8.41
N ARG A 26 -4.71 -6.00 7.18
CA ARG A 26 -5.57 -6.10 5.98
C ARG A 26 -5.72 -7.54 5.52
N LEU A 27 -4.63 -8.31 5.55
CA LEU A 27 -4.66 -9.74 5.21
C LEU A 27 -5.60 -10.51 6.14
N ALA A 28 -5.53 -10.23 7.45
CA ALA A 28 -6.41 -10.78 8.47
C ALA A 28 -7.87 -10.41 8.22
N ALA A 29 -8.16 -9.14 7.90
CA ALA A 29 -9.51 -8.67 7.62
C ALA A 29 -10.11 -9.42 6.43
N ILE A 30 -9.38 -9.52 5.31
CA ILE A 30 -9.84 -10.26 4.13
C ILE A 30 -10.05 -11.74 4.46
N ALA A 31 -9.12 -12.37 5.18
CA ALA A 31 -9.25 -13.76 5.61
C ALA A 31 -10.52 -14.01 6.45
N ARG A 32 -10.81 -13.12 7.42
CA ARG A 32 -12.00 -13.21 8.28
C ARG A 32 -13.30 -13.02 7.50
N LEU A 33 -13.34 -12.11 6.53
CA LEU A 33 -14.49 -11.98 5.61
C LEU A 33 -14.78 -13.30 4.89
N HIS A 34 -13.75 -14.09 4.60
CA HIS A 34 -13.86 -15.38 3.92
C HIS A 34 -13.87 -16.60 4.86
N GLY A 35 -14.12 -16.38 6.16
CA GLY A 35 -14.31 -17.45 7.15
C GLY A 35 -13.03 -18.07 7.69
N ILE A 36 -11.86 -17.48 7.41
CA ILE A 36 -10.57 -17.93 7.94
C ILE A 36 -10.22 -17.09 9.18
N ALA A 37 -10.04 -17.75 10.32
CA ALA A 37 -9.59 -17.13 11.56
C ALA A 37 -8.07 -16.88 11.54
N ALA A 38 -7.62 -15.97 10.68
CA ALA A 38 -6.22 -15.57 10.59
C ALA A 38 -5.73 -14.90 11.89
N ALA A 39 -4.44 -15.06 12.19
CA ALA A 39 -3.84 -14.57 13.43
C ALA A 39 -3.95 -13.05 13.58
N SER A 40 -4.12 -12.57 14.81
CA SER A 40 -4.09 -11.11 15.07
C SER A 40 -2.72 -10.54 14.69
N PRO A 41 -2.65 -9.38 14.01
CA PRO A 41 -1.38 -8.70 13.76
C PRO A 41 -0.59 -8.36 15.04
N THR A 42 -1.27 -8.27 16.18
CA THR A 42 -0.65 -8.00 17.50
C THR A 42 -0.03 -9.23 18.16
N ASP A 43 -0.23 -10.42 17.58
CA ASP A 43 0.32 -11.69 18.04
C ASP A 43 0.48 -12.64 16.84
N CYS A 44 1.38 -12.28 15.92
CA CYS A 44 1.66 -13.08 14.75
C CYS A 44 3.15 -13.23 14.46
N ARG A 45 3.47 -14.21 13.62
CA ARG A 45 4.78 -14.37 12.99
C ARG A 45 4.66 -14.15 11.48
N LEU A 46 5.35 -13.14 10.96
CA LEU A 46 5.33 -12.80 9.53
C LEU A 46 6.71 -12.99 8.90
N LEU A 47 6.74 -13.62 7.73
CA LEU A 47 7.89 -13.76 6.85
C LEU A 47 7.70 -12.90 5.60
N GLU A 48 8.71 -12.11 5.24
CA GLU A 48 8.81 -11.45 3.94
C GLU A 48 9.98 -12.03 3.14
N VAL A 49 9.67 -12.57 1.96
CA VAL A 49 10.65 -13.14 1.01
C VAL A 49 10.96 -12.10 -0.07
N GLY A 50 12.24 -11.82 -0.28
CA GLY A 50 12.70 -10.71 -1.11
C GLY A 50 12.47 -9.37 -0.41
N CYS A 51 12.84 -9.29 0.88
CA CYS A 51 12.50 -8.12 1.70
C CYS A 51 13.32 -6.85 1.40
N GLY A 52 14.35 -6.94 0.56
CA GLY A 52 15.30 -5.84 0.35
C GLY A 52 15.95 -5.41 1.67
N ASP A 53 15.79 -4.13 2.03
CA ASP A 53 16.27 -3.59 3.31
C ASP A 53 15.28 -3.78 4.47
N GLY A 54 14.11 -4.36 4.22
CA GLY A 54 13.11 -4.64 5.24
C GLY A 54 12.38 -3.41 5.78
N LEU A 55 12.37 -2.26 5.08
CA LEU A 55 11.64 -1.05 5.53
C LEU A 55 10.18 -1.37 5.95
N GLN A 56 9.48 -2.18 5.17
CA GLN A 56 8.13 -2.65 5.51
C GLN A 56 8.12 -3.38 6.87
N LEU A 57 9.03 -4.32 7.09
CA LEU A 57 9.13 -5.05 8.36
C LEU A 57 9.51 -4.16 9.54
N VAL A 58 10.35 -3.15 9.34
CA VAL A 58 10.69 -2.16 10.36
C VAL A 58 9.42 -1.45 10.84
N THR A 59 8.55 -1.01 9.93
CA THR A 59 7.27 -0.39 10.32
C THR A 59 6.37 -1.32 11.10
N LEU A 60 6.28 -2.59 10.70
CA LEU A 60 5.46 -3.59 11.36
C LEU A 60 6.00 -3.94 12.75
N ALA A 61 7.32 -4.06 12.88
CA ALA A 61 7.99 -4.34 14.14
C ALA A 61 7.76 -3.22 15.16
N MET A 62 7.77 -1.96 14.72
CA MET A 62 7.41 -0.80 15.55
C MET A 62 5.94 -0.80 15.95
N ALA A 63 5.03 -1.09 15.01
CA ALA A 63 3.59 -1.07 15.26
C ALA A 63 3.10 -2.25 16.13
N TYR A 64 3.78 -3.39 16.07
CA TYR A 64 3.36 -4.64 16.72
C TYR A 64 4.52 -5.27 17.53
N PRO A 65 4.87 -4.70 18.70
CA PRO A 65 6.04 -5.12 19.49
C PRO A 65 5.96 -6.56 20.01
N ARG A 66 4.74 -7.13 20.11
CA ARG A 66 4.54 -8.53 20.54
C ARG A 66 4.70 -9.55 19.43
N SER A 67 4.52 -9.15 18.17
CA SER A 67 4.66 -10.00 16.99
C SER A 67 6.13 -10.26 16.65
N ARG A 68 6.40 -11.14 15.69
CA ARG A 68 7.77 -11.45 15.22
C ARG A 68 7.85 -11.38 13.70
N PHE A 69 8.89 -10.72 13.22
CA PHE A 69 9.07 -10.42 11.80
C PHE A 69 10.40 -10.99 11.32
N VAL A 70 10.38 -11.67 10.18
CA VAL A 70 11.58 -12.20 9.54
C VAL A 70 11.60 -11.75 8.09
N GLY A 71 12.69 -11.12 7.67
CA GLY A 71 12.94 -10.76 6.28
C GLY A 71 14.09 -11.60 5.73
N VAL A 72 13.92 -12.12 4.52
CA VAL A 72 14.97 -12.85 3.81
C VAL A 72 15.19 -12.22 2.45
N ASP A 73 16.43 -11.85 2.15
CA ASP A 73 16.82 -11.34 0.84
C ASP A 73 18.21 -11.86 0.45
N MET A 74 18.51 -11.91 -0.84
CA MET A 74 19.83 -12.33 -1.33
C MET A 74 20.85 -11.18 -1.30
N SER A 75 20.40 -9.91 -1.35
CA SER A 75 21.27 -8.73 -1.29
C SER A 75 21.83 -8.52 0.12
N GLN A 76 23.12 -8.77 0.28
CA GLN A 76 23.82 -8.50 1.54
C GLN A 76 23.84 -6.99 1.86
N ALA A 77 23.96 -6.15 0.83
CA ALA A 77 24.00 -4.70 1.01
C ALA A 77 22.65 -4.16 1.53
N ALA A 78 21.53 -4.63 0.98
CA ALA A 78 20.20 -4.22 1.43
C ALA A 78 19.95 -4.66 2.88
N ILE A 79 20.25 -5.92 3.20
CA ILE A 79 20.12 -6.46 4.57
C ILE A 79 20.99 -5.68 5.56
N ALA A 80 22.22 -5.31 5.19
CA ALA A 80 23.08 -4.51 6.05
C ALA A 80 22.52 -3.11 6.34
N ARG A 81 21.87 -2.46 5.35
CA ARG A 81 21.16 -1.18 5.56
C ARG A 81 19.99 -1.35 6.52
N GLY A 82 19.18 -2.39 6.31
CA GLY A 82 18.07 -2.73 7.19
C GLY A 82 18.49 -3.03 8.62
N GLU A 83 19.55 -3.82 8.81
CA GLU A 83 20.09 -4.14 10.13
C GLU A 83 20.62 -2.90 10.86
N ALA A 84 21.21 -1.94 10.15
CA ALA A 84 21.62 -0.67 10.74
C ALA A 84 20.41 0.14 11.26
N ILE A 85 19.30 0.17 10.52
CA ILE A 85 18.05 0.81 10.96
C ILE A 85 17.46 0.05 12.15
N ARG A 86 17.35 -1.28 12.05
CA ARG A 86 16.85 -2.16 13.12
C ARG A 86 17.61 -1.95 14.43
N ALA A 87 18.94 -1.92 14.37
CA ALA A 87 19.79 -1.70 15.54
C ALA A 87 19.63 -0.31 16.15
N ARG A 88 19.54 0.76 15.32
CA ARG A 88 19.29 2.13 15.82
C ARG A 88 17.94 2.28 16.49
N LEU A 89 16.93 1.53 16.05
CA LEU A 89 15.57 1.55 16.60
C LEU A 89 15.36 0.55 17.73
N GLY A 90 16.32 -0.33 18.03
CA GLY A 90 16.22 -1.33 19.10
C GLY A 90 15.12 -2.39 18.84
N LEU A 91 14.93 -2.78 17.58
CA LEU A 91 13.87 -3.72 17.20
C LEU A 91 14.32 -5.18 17.38
N ASP A 92 14.07 -5.74 18.56
CA ASP A 92 14.39 -7.12 18.92
C ASP A 92 13.41 -8.15 18.34
N ASN A 93 12.24 -7.69 17.90
CA ASN A 93 11.19 -8.50 17.29
C ASN A 93 11.33 -8.63 15.76
N LEU A 94 12.39 -8.07 15.18
CA LEU A 94 12.71 -8.14 13.75
C LEU A 94 14.02 -8.91 13.55
N GLN A 95 14.07 -9.78 12.55
CA GLN A 95 15.28 -10.43 12.07
C GLN A 95 15.40 -10.26 10.56
N LEU A 96 16.51 -9.71 10.06
CA LEU A 96 16.82 -9.66 8.63
C LEU A 96 17.94 -10.65 8.32
N VAL A 97 17.76 -11.43 7.25
CA VAL A 97 18.67 -12.53 6.90
C VAL A 97 19.09 -12.41 5.44
N ALA A 98 20.39 -12.25 5.21
CA ALA A 98 20.98 -12.36 3.88
C ALA A 98 21.17 -13.85 3.53
N ALA A 99 20.32 -14.39 2.66
CA ALA A 99 20.38 -15.79 2.26
C ALA A 99 19.73 -16.06 0.89
N ASP A 100 20.19 -17.11 0.21
CA ASP A 100 19.47 -17.71 -0.91
C ASP A 100 18.25 -18.49 -0.39
N LEU A 101 17.06 -18.20 -0.92
CA LEU A 101 15.80 -18.87 -0.58
C LEU A 101 15.86 -20.39 -0.78
N LEU A 102 16.68 -20.87 -1.74
CA LEU A 102 16.86 -22.30 -1.99
C LEU A 102 17.54 -23.02 -0.82
N GLU A 103 18.45 -22.33 -0.13
CA GLU A 103 19.26 -22.91 0.95
C GLU A 103 18.76 -22.51 2.34
N TRP A 104 18.01 -21.41 2.42
CA TRP A 104 17.50 -20.89 3.67
C TRP A 104 16.46 -21.81 4.33
N ASN A 105 16.63 -22.01 5.64
CA ASN A 105 15.74 -22.79 6.48
C ASN A 105 14.88 -21.86 7.34
N ALA A 106 13.56 -21.94 7.14
CA ALA A 106 12.57 -21.14 7.86
C ALA A 106 12.41 -21.52 9.35
N GLY A 107 13.03 -22.62 9.76
CA GLY A 107 12.92 -23.15 11.12
C GLY A 107 11.60 -23.91 11.36
N PRO A 108 11.42 -24.45 12.58
CA PRO A 108 10.28 -25.32 12.89
C PRO A 108 9.01 -24.58 13.31
N VAL A 109 9.09 -23.28 13.61
CA VAL A 109 7.95 -22.47 14.05
C VAL A 109 7.24 -21.90 12.83
N PRO A 110 5.93 -22.18 12.65
CA PRO A 110 5.21 -21.73 11.47
C PRO A 110 4.98 -20.21 11.48
N TYR A 111 4.76 -19.66 10.30
CA TYR A 111 4.42 -18.26 10.05
C TYR A 111 2.91 -18.12 9.81
N ASP A 112 2.28 -17.16 10.44
CA ASP A 112 0.88 -16.82 10.21
C ASP A 112 0.70 -16.08 8.89
N TYR A 113 1.73 -15.34 8.47
CA TYR A 113 1.76 -14.60 7.22
C TYR A 113 3.09 -14.85 6.49
N ILE A 114 3.01 -15.18 5.20
CA ILE A 114 4.19 -15.25 4.33
C ILE A 114 3.94 -14.35 3.12
N VAL A 115 4.74 -13.32 2.94
CA VAL A 115 4.54 -12.32 1.89
C VAL A 115 5.72 -12.30 0.92
N ALA A 116 5.44 -12.18 -0.37
CA ALA A 116 6.43 -12.03 -1.43
C ALA A 116 5.93 -11.01 -2.45
N HIS A 117 6.40 -9.77 -2.33
CA HIS A 117 6.06 -8.67 -3.23
C HIS A 117 7.20 -8.39 -4.20
N GLY A 118 6.88 -8.13 -5.47
CA GLY A 118 7.91 -7.87 -6.47
C GLY A 118 8.92 -9.02 -6.65
N PHE A 119 8.53 -10.27 -6.36
CA PHE A 119 9.45 -11.41 -6.38
C PHE A 119 9.11 -12.43 -7.47
N TYR A 120 7.86 -12.91 -7.52
CA TYR A 120 7.48 -14.08 -8.31
C TYR A 120 7.78 -13.93 -9.82
N SER A 121 7.49 -12.78 -10.42
CA SER A 121 7.76 -12.53 -11.84
C SER A 121 9.24 -12.39 -12.19
N TRP A 122 10.10 -12.15 -11.20
CA TRP A 122 11.49 -11.72 -11.38
C TRP A 122 12.50 -12.84 -11.15
N VAL A 123 12.03 -14.03 -10.76
CA VAL A 123 12.89 -15.16 -10.41
C VAL A 123 12.68 -16.36 -11.35
N PRO A 124 13.71 -17.20 -11.54
CA PRO A 124 13.58 -18.44 -12.32
C PRO A 124 12.51 -19.40 -11.77
N ASP A 125 12.02 -20.29 -12.63
CA ASP A 125 10.99 -21.28 -12.32
C ASP A 125 11.27 -22.08 -11.04
N PHE A 126 12.49 -22.57 -10.86
CA PHE A 126 12.86 -23.35 -9.67
C PHE A 126 12.78 -22.55 -8.36
N VAL A 127 13.00 -21.23 -8.41
CA VAL A 127 12.85 -20.36 -7.24
C VAL A 127 11.37 -20.11 -6.94
N ARG A 128 10.52 -19.99 -7.97
CA ARG A 128 9.06 -19.88 -7.79
C ARG A 128 8.47 -21.14 -7.17
N GLU A 129 8.88 -22.31 -7.64
CA GLU A 129 8.51 -23.61 -7.06
C GLU A 129 8.95 -23.69 -5.59
N ARG A 130 10.17 -23.21 -5.27
CA ARG A 130 10.65 -23.13 -3.88
C ARG A 130 9.78 -22.22 -3.00
N LEU A 131 9.40 -21.03 -3.49
CA LEU A 131 8.54 -20.09 -2.77
C LEU A 131 7.18 -20.71 -2.46
N LEU A 132 6.51 -21.32 -3.43
CA LEU A 132 5.21 -21.96 -3.22
C LEU A 132 5.31 -23.15 -2.25
N ALA A 133 6.36 -23.97 -2.37
CA ALA A 133 6.64 -25.05 -1.44
C ALA A 133 6.88 -24.53 -0.01
N LEU A 134 7.63 -23.42 0.13
CA LEU A 134 7.86 -22.76 1.41
C LEU A 134 6.54 -22.29 2.03
N CYS A 135 5.67 -21.66 1.24
CA CYS A 135 4.36 -21.22 1.69
C CYS A 135 3.55 -22.39 2.26
N ASN A 136 3.56 -23.58 1.64
CA ASN A 136 2.87 -24.72 2.22
C ASN A 136 3.57 -25.31 3.46
N GLN A 137 4.90 -25.38 3.46
CA GLN A 137 5.66 -26.06 4.52
C GLN A 137 5.76 -25.25 5.82
N ALA A 138 5.94 -23.93 5.70
CA ALA A 138 6.24 -23.04 6.81
C ALA A 138 5.04 -22.22 7.29
N MET A 139 3.89 -22.28 6.62
CA MET A 139 2.70 -21.51 7.00
C MET A 139 1.84 -22.25 8.02
N ALA A 140 1.35 -21.51 9.01
CA ALA A 140 0.40 -21.99 10.01
C ALA A 140 -0.88 -22.53 9.35
N PRO A 141 -1.67 -23.40 10.03
CA PRO A 141 -2.88 -23.98 9.45
C PRO A 141 -3.90 -22.95 8.93
N ALA A 142 -4.08 -21.83 9.63
CA ALA A 142 -4.92 -20.70 9.23
C ALA A 142 -4.10 -19.52 8.67
N GLY A 143 -2.84 -19.78 8.28
CA GLY A 143 -1.95 -18.76 7.77
C GLY A 143 -2.30 -18.34 6.34
N ILE A 144 -1.90 -17.13 5.99
CA ILE A 144 -2.16 -16.50 4.69
C ILE A 144 -0.84 -16.22 3.99
N ALA A 145 -0.73 -16.65 2.74
CA ALA A 145 0.37 -16.26 1.87
C ALA A 145 -0.07 -15.14 0.92
N TYR A 146 0.76 -14.11 0.76
CA TYR A 146 0.59 -13.05 -0.23
C TYR A 146 1.67 -13.21 -1.30
N VAL A 147 1.28 -13.24 -2.57
CA VAL A 147 2.23 -13.28 -3.69
C VAL A 147 1.77 -12.32 -4.78
N SER A 148 2.65 -11.37 -5.14
CA SER A 148 2.38 -10.46 -6.26
C SER A 148 3.16 -10.82 -7.52
N TYR A 149 2.56 -10.60 -8.68
CA TYR A 149 3.16 -10.91 -9.98
C TYR A 149 2.54 -10.09 -11.11
N ASN A 150 3.30 -9.90 -12.18
CA ASN A 150 2.81 -9.34 -13.44
C ASN A 150 1.80 -10.31 -14.06
N ALA A 151 0.69 -9.77 -14.57
CA ALA A 151 -0.47 -10.54 -15.01
C ALA A 151 -0.79 -10.34 -16.49
N LEU A 152 -1.26 -11.42 -17.12
CA LEU A 152 -1.75 -11.44 -18.49
C LEU A 152 -3.27 -11.29 -18.55
N PRO A 153 -3.81 -10.67 -19.62
CA PRO A 153 -3.13 -10.26 -20.85
C PRO A 153 -2.54 -8.84 -20.79
N GLY A 154 -2.85 -8.05 -19.76
CA GLY A 154 -2.52 -6.62 -19.72
C GLY A 154 -1.04 -6.32 -19.91
N CYS A 155 -0.17 -7.15 -19.31
CA CYS A 155 1.28 -7.01 -19.47
C CYS A 155 1.80 -7.24 -20.89
N HIS A 156 1.02 -7.78 -21.84
CA HIS A 156 1.45 -7.84 -23.24
C HIS A 156 1.80 -6.45 -23.78
N ILE A 157 1.04 -5.42 -23.37
CA ILE A 157 1.27 -4.03 -23.81
C ILE A 157 2.64 -3.54 -23.33
N ARG A 158 2.89 -3.64 -22.03
CA ARG A 158 4.13 -3.20 -21.39
C ARG A 158 5.34 -4.01 -21.87
N ARG A 159 5.16 -5.32 -22.08
CA ARG A 159 6.20 -6.22 -22.59
C ARG A 159 6.71 -5.86 -23.98
N MET A 160 5.86 -5.37 -24.88
CA MET A 160 6.34 -4.86 -26.19
C MET A 160 7.39 -3.77 -25.99
N VAL A 161 7.13 -2.83 -25.07
CA VAL A 161 8.05 -1.72 -24.79
C VAL A 161 9.31 -2.23 -24.07
N TRP A 162 9.20 -3.18 -23.15
CA TRP A 162 10.36 -3.84 -22.52
C TRP A 162 11.30 -4.45 -23.53
N GLU A 163 10.78 -5.22 -24.47
CA GLU A 163 11.58 -5.89 -25.51
C GLU A 163 12.29 -4.86 -26.39
N MET A 164 11.62 -3.77 -26.76
CA MET A 164 12.23 -2.68 -27.52
C MET A 164 13.35 -1.97 -26.75
N MET A 165 13.12 -1.65 -25.46
CA MET A 165 14.12 -1.01 -24.59
C MET A 165 15.34 -1.91 -24.36
N LYS A 166 15.11 -3.18 -24.00
CA LYS A 166 16.17 -4.17 -23.78
C LYS A 166 17.01 -4.37 -25.04
N PHE A 167 16.37 -4.42 -26.21
CA PHE A 167 17.09 -4.45 -27.47
C PHE A 167 17.92 -3.18 -27.69
N HIS A 168 17.36 -2.00 -27.44
CA HIS A 168 18.07 -0.74 -27.62
C HIS A 168 19.32 -0.63 -26.73
N ALA A 169 19.23 -1.07 -25.47
CA ALA A 169 20.30 -0.97 -24.47
C ALA A 169 21.19 -2.23 -24.36
N ARG A 170 21.07 -3.21 -25.27
CA ARG A 170 21.69 -4.54 -25.16
C ARG A 170 23.23 -4.53 -25.15
N ASP A 171 23.84 -3.55 -25.80
CA ASP A 171 25.30 -3.44 -25.97
C ASP A 171 25.93 -2.48 -24.94
N ILE A 172 25.15 -2.07 -23.93
CA ILE A 172 25.60 -1.22 -22.82
C ILE A 172 25.73 -2.11 -21.60
N ASP A 173 26.86 -2.06 -20.90
CA ASP A 173 27.07 -2.86 -19.67
C ASP A 173 26.80 -2.06 -18.39
N ASP A 174 27.13 -0.76 -18.40
CA ASP A 174 26.96 0.12 -17.23
C ASP A 174 25.47 0.39 -16.91
N PRO A 175 25.02 0.19 -15.65
CA PRO A 175 23.63 0.44 -15.25
C PRO A 175 23.12 1.87 -15.51
N ARG A 176 23.94 2.90 -15.27
CA ARG A 176 23.50 4.29 -15.47
C ARG A 176 23.32 4.60 -16.95
N GLY A 177 24.28 4.19 -17.78
CA GLY A 177 24.18 4.29 -19.24
C GLY A 177 22.96 3.53 -19.77
N LYS A 178 22.66 2.35 -19.23
CA LYS A 178 21.45 1.59 -19.59
C LYS A 178 20.17 2.39 -19.33
N ILE A 179 20.06 3.02 -18.17
CA ILE A 179 18.91 3.86 -17.80
C ILE A 179 18.80 5.06 -18.73
N GLU A 180 19.88 5.82 -18.92
CA GLU A 180 19.89 7.03 -19.75
C GLU A 180 19.45 6.72 -21.19
N HIS A 181 19.98 5.64 -21.78
CA HIS A 181 19.61 5.21 -23.11
C HIS A 181 18.16 4.70 -23.20
N ALA A 182 17.70 3.93 -22.20
CA ALA A 182 16.31 3.48 -22.14
C ALA A 182 15.34 4.66 -22.05
N GLN A 183 15.62 5.65 -21.20
CA GLN A 183 14.81 6.85 -21.05
C GLN A 183 14.80 7.70 -22.32
N GLY A 184 15.96 7.91 -22.95
CA GLY A 184 16.05 8.61 -24.23
C GLY A 184 15.25 7.92 -25.34
N PHE A 185 15.31 6.59 -25.39
CA PHE A 185 14.55 5.78 -26.34
C PHE A 185 13.04 5.84 -26.07
N LEU A 186 12.61 5.74 -24.81
CA LEU A 186 11.22 5.93 -24.41
C LEU A 186 10.71 7.33 -24.78
N ALA A 187 11.54 8.37 -24.64
CA ALA A 187 11.15 9.75 -24.95
C ALA A 187 10.87 9.91 -26.45
N TRP A 188 11.71 9.28 -27.29
CA TRP A 188 11.51 9.22 -28.73
C TRP A 188 10.23 8.43 -29.09
N LEU A 189 10.02 7.24 -28.51
CA LEU A 189 8.79 6.46 -28.69
C LEU A 189 7.52 7.21 -28.25
N GLY A 190 7.62 7.93 -27.14
CA GLY A 190 6.57 8.77 -26.57
C GLY A 190 6.24 10.02 -27.41
N HIS A 191 7.03 10.35 -28.42
CA HIS A 191 6.82 11.52 -29.27
C HIS A 191 6.39 11.13 -30.69
N ASP A 192 7.32 11.05 -31.64
CA ASP A 192 7.06 10.97 -33.07
C ASP A 192 7.76 9.80 -33.79
N ALA A 193 8.41 8.89 -33.04
CA ALA A 193 9.07 7.71 -33.61
C ALA A 193 8.13 6.79 -34.41
N LEU A 194 6.83 6.78 -34.07
CA LEU A 194 5.84 5.85 -34.60
C LEU A 194 4.79 6.57 -35.47
N PRO A 195 4.38 5.98 -36.61
CA PRO A 195 3.35 6.55 -37.47
C PRO A 195 2.04 6.82 -36.73
N SER A 196 1.52 8.04 -36.83
CA SER A 196 0.34 8.49 -36.08
C SER A 196 -0.98 7.85 -36.49
N LYS A 197 -1.04 7.19 -37.66
CA LYS A 197 -2.26 6.55 -38.18
C LYS A 197 -2.44 5.09 -37.74
N LEU A 198 -1.48 4.52 -37.03
CA LEU A 198 -1.52 3.12 -36.59
C LEU A 198 -1.91 3.06 -35.12
N VAL A 199 -2.94 2.28 -34.79
CA VAL A 199 -3.35 2.00 -33.40
C VAL A 199 -2.17 1.50 -32.56
N TYR A 200 -1.33 0.65 -33.15
CA TYR A 200 -0.06 0.21 -32.56
C TYR A 200 0.82 1.38 -32.08
N GLY A 201 0.95 2.42 -32.91
CA GLY A 201 1.73 3.60 -32.59
C GLY A 201 1.16 4.40 -31.41
N GLU A 202 -0.16 4.46 -31.27
CA GLU A 202 -0.83 5.10 -30.13
C GLU A 202 -0.60 4.33 -28.83
N VAL A 203 -0.75 3.00 -28.87
CA VAL A 203 -0.55 2.12 -27.71
C VAL A 203 0.88 2.23 -27.17
N VAL A 204 1.88 2.08 -28.05
CA VAL A 204 3.29 2.17 -27.63
C VAL A 204 3.65 3.56 -27.14
N ARG A 205 3.15 4.62 -27.80
CA ARG A 205 3.40 6.01 -27.38
C ARG A 205 2.82 6.28 -26.00
N HIS A 206 1.60 5.81 -25.72
CA HIS A 206 0.98 5.93 -24.41
C HIS A 206 1.79 5.19 -23.35
N GLU A 207 2.15 3.93 -23.60
CA GLU A 207 2.93 3.13 -22.64
C GLU A 207 4.32 3.72 -22.37
N ALA A 208 4.99 4.23 -23.40
CA ALA A 208 6.30 4.86 -23.24
C ALA A 208 6.24 6.13 -22.38
N ARG A 209 5.17 6.92 -22.52
CA ARG A 209 4.92 8.10 -21.67
C ARG A 209 4.63 7.70 -20.23
N GLU A 210 3.81 6.67 -20.01
CA GLU A 210 3.52 6.18 -18.66
C GLU A 210 4.81 5.69 -17.96
N LEU A 211 5.66 4.93 -18.66
CA LEU A 211 6.92 4.46 -18.10
C LEU A 211 7.85 5.63 -17.71
N LEU A 212 7.95 6.67 -18.54
CA LEU A 212 8.78 7.85 -18.24
C LEU A 212 8.24 8.72 -17.11
N SER A 213 6.92 8.88 -17.01
CA SER A 213 6.32 9.81 -16.05
C SER A 213 6.11 9.21 -14.67
N ARG A 214 5.98 7.88 -14.57
CA ARG A 214 5.56 7.20 -13.33
C ARG A 214 6.59 6.25 -12.73
N THR A 215 7.68 5.96 -13.43
CA THR A 215 8.67 4.97 -12.98
C THR A 215 9.94 5.67 -12.55
N ASP A 216 10.38 5.41 -11.32
CA ASP A 216 11.70 5.84 -10.88
C ASP A 216 12.79 5.17 -11.74
N SER A 217 13.89 5.89 -11.98
CA SER A 217 15.00 5.41 -12.80
C SER A 217 15.57 4.05 -12.35
N SER A 218 15.63 3.81 -11.04
CA SER A 218 16.11 2.55 -10.46
C SER A 218 15.08 1.43 -10.62
N VAL A 219 13.78 1.73 -10.48
CA VAL A 219 12.69 0.79 -10.75
C VAL A 219 12.69 0.39 -12.22
N LEU A 220 12.86 1.33 -13.15
CA LEU A 220 12.94 1.04 -14.59
C LEU A 220 14.08 0.03 -14.89
N PHE A 221 15.21 0.19 -14.20
CA PHE A 221 16.36 -0.69 -14.38
C PHE A 221 16.14 -2.10 -13.79
N HIS A 222 15.75 -2.16 -12.53
CA HIS A 222 15.61 -3.41 -11.77
C HIS A 222 14.37 -4.19 -12.14
N ASP A 223 13.31 -3.50 -12.55
CA ASP A 223 12.08 -4.10 -13.01
C ASP A 223 12.06 -4.11 -14.55
N ASP A 224 11.62 -3.05 -15.22
CA ASP A 224 11.29 -3.10 -16.66
C ASP A 224 12.42 -3.66 -17.55
N MET A 225 13.68 -3.46 -17.16
CA MET A 225 14.87 -3.95 -17.84
C MET A 225 15.45 -5.26 -17.30
N ALA A 226 14.91 -5.87 -16.25
CA ALA A 226 15.50 -7.08 -15.67
C ALA A 226 15.56 -8.25 -16.66
N ALA A 227 16.56 -9.12 -16.48
CA ALA A 227 16.76 -10.28 -17.33
C ALA A 227 15.56 -11.24 -17.32
N ILE A 228 14.97 -11.46 -16.14
CA ILE A 228 13.78 -12.29 -15.95
C ILE A 228 12.65 -11.38 -15.50
N ASN A 229 11.58 -11.34 -16.30
CA ASN A 229 10.34 -10.67 -15.96
C ASN A 229 9.20 -11.38 -16.66
N GLN A 230 8.61 -12.36 -16.00
CA GLN A 230 7.58 -13.21 -16.56
C GLN A 230 6.20 -12.82 -16.03
N PRO A 231 5.28 -12.37 -16.90
CA PRO A 231 3.87 -12.26 -16.54
C PRO A 231 3.16 -13.62 -16.68
N PHE A 232 2.09 -13.81 -15.92
CA PHE A 232 1.34 -15.08 -15.87
C PHE A 232 -0.16 -14.86 -16.11
N LEU A 233 -0.83 -15.85 -16.69
CA LEU A 233 -2.28 -15.94 -16.53
C LEU A 233 -2.58 -16.32 -15.07
N PHE A 234 -3.63 -15.73 -14.49
CA PHE A 234 -4.07 -16.08 -13.13
C PHE A 234 -4.35 -17.58 -12.98
N SER A 235 -4.98 -18.20 -13.97
CA SER A 235 -5.26 -19.64 -13.99
C SER A 235 -4.00 -20.50 -13.94
N GLU A 236 -2.91 -20.08 -14.59
CA GLU A 236 -1.62 -20.76 -14.54
C GLU A 236 -0.96 -20.63 -13.17
N PHE A 237 -0.98 -19.42 -12.60
CA PHE A 237 -0.50 -19.17 -11.24
C PHE A 237 -1.27 -20.00 -10.21
N ALA A 238 -2.61 -19.97 -10.27
CA ALA A 238 -3.46 -20.74 -9.37
C ALA A 238 -3.23 -22.26 -9.50
N ALA A 239 -3.00 -22.76 -10.71
CA ALA A 239 -2.66 -24.16 -10.93
C ALA A 239 -1.29 -24.54 -10.36
N GLN A 240 -0.29 -23.65 -10.44
CA GLN A 240 1.02 -23.83 -9.82
C GLN A 240 0.90 -23.85 -8.29
N ALA A 241 0.22 -22.87 -7.69
CA ALA A 241 -0.03 -22.82 -6.26
C ALA A 241 -0.73 -24.10 -5.75
N ARG A 242 -1.73 -24.60 -6.49
CA ARG A 242 -2.45 -25.82 -6.13
C ARG A 242 -1.57 -27.07 -6.11
N ARG A 243 -0.57 -27.19 -6.99
CA ARG A 243 0.38 -28.32 -6.97
C ARG A 243 1.18 -28.39 -5.67
N HIS A 244 1.28 -27.28 -4.95
CA HIS A 244 1.92 -27.18 -3.64
C HIS A 244 0.94 -27.27 -2.47
N GLY A 245 -0.34 -27.60 -2.71
CA GLY A 245 -1.36 -27.70 -1.66
C GLY A 245 -1.91 -26.35 -1.19
N LEU A 246 -1.78 -25.31 -2.01
CA LEU A 246 -2.33 -23.97 -1.74
C LEU A 246 -3.58 -23.70 -2.57
N ALA A 247 -4.52 -22.92 -2.03
CA ALA A 247 -5.72 -22.49 -2.73
C ALA A 247 -5.86 -20.97 -2.71
N TYR A 248 -6.45 -20.43 -3.78
CA TYR A 248 -6.84 -19.02 -3.87
C TYR A 248 -7.86 -18.65 -2.79
N LEU A 249 -7.51 -17.62 -2.02
CA LEU A 249 -8.38 -16.98 -1.05
C LEU A 249 -9.11 -15.80 -1.70
N ALA A 250 -8.36 -14.76 -2.06
CA ALA A 250 -8.85 -13.47 -2.56
C ALA A 250 -7.70 -12.68 -3.20
N GLU A 251 -7.96 -11.45 -3.66
CA GLU A 251 -6.92 -10.46 -3.97
C GLU A 251 -6.75 -9.48 -2.79
N ALA A 252 -5.51 -9.05 -2.55
CA ALA A 252 -5.20 -8.08 -1.50
C ALA A 252 -5.70 -6.66 -1.82
N ASP A 253 -5.79 -6.35 -3.12
CA ASP A 253 -6.62 -5.28 -3.62
C ASP A 253 -8.02 -5.85 -3.91
N TYR A 254 -8.88 -5.77 -2.89
CA TYR A 254 -10.19 -6.43 -2.90
C TYR A 254 -11.11 -5.84 -3.97
N PHE A 255 -10.96 -4.55 -4.30
CA PHE A 255 -11.73 -3.90 -5.37
C PHE A 255 -11.56 -4.63 -6.70
N GLU A 256 -10.39 -5.19 -6.96
CA GLU A 256 -10.14 -5.86 -8.22
C GLU A 256 -10.95 -7.15 -8.45
N MET A 257 -11.55 -7.73 -7.41
CA MET A 257 -12.43 -8.89 -7.54
C MET A 257 -13.85 -8.51 -8.00
N ASN A 258 -14.21 -7.23 -7.99
CA ASN A 258 -15.53 -6.79 -8.40
C ASN A 258 -15.67 -6.73 -9.93
N ASP A 259 -16.89 -6.99 -10.41
CA ASP A 259 -17.27 -6.91 -11.81
C ASP A 259 -17.99 -5.60 -12.16
N LYS A 260 -18.06 -4.64 -11.23
CA LYS A 260 -18.77 -3.36 -11.42
C LYS A 260 -18.11 -2.45 -12.45
N VAL A 261 -16.83 -2.68 -12.76
CA VAL A 261 -16.16 -2.05 -13.90
C VAL A 261 -16.87 -2.34 -15.23
N LEU A 262 -17.60 -3.45 -15.30
CA LEU A 262 -18.42 -3.79 -16.47
C LEU A 262 -19.72 -2.99 -16.37
N GLU A 263 -19.75 -1.86 -17.08
CA GLU A 263 -20.86 -0.90 -17.03
C GLU A 263 -22.21 -1.56 -17.36
N SER A 264 -22.21 -2.46 -18.35
CA SER A 264 -23.41 -3.18 -18.77
C SER A 264 -23.82 -4.27 -17.76
N ALA A 265 -25.08 -4.25 -17.35
CA ALA A 265 -25.69 -5.32 -16.55
C ALA A 265 -25.69 -6.67 -17.32
N GLU A 266 -25.89 -6.63 -18.64
CA GLU A 266 -25.84 -7.81 -19.51
C GLU A 266 -24.44 -8.43 -19.52
N ALA A 267 -23.39 -7.60 -19.56
CA ALA A 267 -22.01 -8.09 -19.50
C ALA A 267 -21.72 -8.80 -18.16
N ARG A 268 -22.23 -8.26 -17.05
CA ARG A 268 -22.10 -8.87 -15.71
C ARG A 268 -22.87 -10.18 -15.60
N GLU A 269 -24.10 -10.23 -16.11
CA GLU A 269 -24.89 -11.46 -16.16
C GLU A 269 -24.22 -12.53 -17.04
N ARG A 270 -23.64 -12.12 -18.18
CA ARG A 270 -22.91 -13.01 -19.06
C ARG A 270 -21.65 -13.57 -18.40
N LEU A 271 -20.88 -12.73 -17.70
CA LEU A 271 -19.72 -13.17 -16.91
C LEU A 271 -20.14 -14.20 -15.85
N SER A 272 -21.20 -13.91 -15.10
CA SER A 272 -21.75 -14.83 -14.09
C SER A 272 -22.12 -16.18 -14.71
N THR A 273 -22.79 -16.16 -15.86
CA THR A 273 -23.18 -17.38 -16.60
C THR A 273 -21.96 -18.17 -17.09
N LEU A 274 -20.94 -17.51 -17.61
CA LEU A 274 -19.72 -18.16 -18.10
C LEU A 274 -18.90 -18.79 -16.98
N ALA A 275 -18.83 -18.11 -15.83
CA ALA A 275 -18.08 -18.61 -14.68
C ALA A 275 -18.82 -19.72 -13.92
N GLY A 276 -20.16 -19.65 -13.86
CA GLY A 276 -20.95 -20.51 -12.99
C GLY A 276 -20.44 -20.46 -11.55
N ASP A 277 -20.32 -21.63 -10.91
CA ASP A 277 -19.79 -21.77 -9.54
C ASP A 277 -18.25 -21.86 -9.47
N ALA A 278 -17.54 -21.52 -10.56
CA ALA A 278 -16.07 -21.60 -10.62
C ALA A 278 -15.43 -20.21 -10.38
N PRO A 279 -15.07 -19.85 -9.12
CA PRO A 279 -14.55 -18.52 -8.80
C PRO A 279 -13.24 -18.19 -9.52
N LEU A 280 -12.37 -19.20 -9.73
CA LEU A 280 -11.11 -18.99 -10.44
C LEU A 280 -11.34 -18.62 -11.92
N LEU A 281 -12.39 -19.15 -12.52
CA LEU A 281 -12.75 -18.85 -13.89
C LEU A 281 -13.30 -17.43 -14.01
N LYS A 282 -14.14 -16.99 -13.05
CA LYS A 282 -14.60 -15.59 -12.96
C LYS A 282 -13.41 -14.63 -12.90
N GLU A 283 -12.47 -14.88 -11.99
CA GLU A 283 -11.26 -14.06 -11.83
C GLU A 283 -10.42 -14.00 -13.10
N GLN A 284 -10.22 -15.12 -13.80
CA GLN A 284 -9.47 -15.13 -15.06
C GLN A 284 -10.19 -14.34 -16.17
N TYR A 285 -11.53 -14.40 -16.23
CA TYR A 285 -12.29 -13.57 -17.17
C TYR A 285 -12.19 -12.08 -16.83
N LEU A 286 -12.23 -11.73 -15.54
CA LEU A 286 -12.02 -10.35 -15.11
C LEU A 286 -10.65 -9.81 -15.54
N ASP A 287 -9.59 -10.63 -15.53
CA ASP A 287 -8.28 -10.22 -16.06
C ASP A 287 -8.34 -9.83 -17.53
N PHE A 288 -9.03 -10.63 -18.35
CA PHE A 288 -9.21 -10.34 -19.76
C PHE A 288 -10.00 -9.06 -19.98
N LEU A 289 -11.11 -8.90 -19.25
CA LEU A 289 -12.03 -7.77 -19.42
C LEU A 289 -11.47 -6.45 -18.87
N LYS A 290 -10.68 -6.51 -17.79
CA LYS A 290 -10.01 -5.34 -17.19
C LYS A 290 -8.67 -5.01 -17.84
N GLY A 291 -8.12 -5.92 -18.65
CA GLY A 291 -6.74 -5.82 -19.13
C GLY A 291 -5.76 -5.79 -17.96
N ARG A 292 -6.00 -6.64 -16.95
CA ARG A 292 -5.24 -6.62 -15.68
C ARG A 292 -3.75 -6.87 -15.94
N ARG A 293 -2.91 -6.03 -15.36
CA ARG A 293 -1.45 -6.02 -15.55
C ARG A 293 -0.68 -6.54 -14.35
N PHE A 294 -1.28 -6.55 -13.17
CA PHE A 294 -0.62 -6.96 -11.94
C PHE A 294 -1.65 -7.58 -11.00
N ARG A 295 -1.24 -8.63 -10.29
CA ARG A 295 -2.04 -9.30 -9.26
C ARG A 295 -1.29 -9.33 -7.94
N GLN A 296 -2.06 -9.37 -6.86
CA GLN A 296 -1.61 -9.39 -5.47
C GLN A 296 -2.44 -10.45 -4.76
N THR A 297 -2.14 -11.71 -5.06
CA THR A 297 -3.01 -12.83 -4.74
C THR A 297 -2.76 -13.33 -3.32
N LEU A 298 -3.86 -13.56 -2.59
CA LEU A 298 -3.85 -14.23 -1.30
C LEU A 298 -4.10 -15.73 -1.48
N LEU A 299 -3.30 -16.54 -0.80
CA LEU A 299 -3.37 -17.99 -0.78
C LEU A 299 -3.53 -18.49 0.65
N CYS A 300 -4.20 -19.62 0.80
CA CYS A 300 -4.30 -20.37 2.04
C CYS A 300 -4.02 -21.86 1.77
N HIS A 301 -3.98 -22.68 2.81
CA HIS A 301 -3.92 -24.13 2.65
C HIS A 301 -5.16 -24.67 1.92
N GLU A 302 -5.01 -25.54 0.91
CA GLU A 302 -6.13 -26.09 0.12
C GLU A 302 -7.18 -26.82 0.97
N ARG A 303 -6.77 -27.38 2.12
CA ARG A 303 -7.64 -28.07 3.07
C ARG A 303 -8.54 -27.14 3.89
N ILE A 304 -8.31 -25.83 3.88
CA ILE A 304 -9.12 -24.87 4.64
C ILE A 304 -10.34 -24.47 3.80
N PRO A 305 -11.57 -24.60 4.31
CA PRO A 305 -12.75 -24.16 3.59
C PRO A 305 -12.74 -22.63 3.47
N VAL A 306 -12.90 -22.13 2.25
CA VAL A 306 -12.99 -20.69 1.95
C VAL A 306 -14.43 -20.35 1.63
N GLN A 307 -15.03 -19.46 2.42
CA GLN A 307 -16.33 -18.86 2.10
C GLN A 307 -16.15 -17.88 0.94
N ARG A 308 -16.90 -18.01 -0.15
CA ARG A 308 -16.70 -17.17 -1.35
C ARG A 308 -17.37 -15.80 -1.24
N ASP A 309 -18.56 -15.75 -0.67
CA ASP A 309 -19.21 -14.48 -0.35
C ASP A 309 -18.65 -13.92 0.96
N PRO A 310 -18.35 -12.61 1.04
CA PRO A 310 -17.83 -12.02 2.28
C PRO A 310 -18.89 -12.05 3.40
N SER A 311 -18.46 -12.45 4.59
CA SER A 311 -19.26 -12.39 5.82
C SER A 311 -19.50 -10.94 6.24
N MET A 312 -20.71 -10.43 6.02
CA MET A 312 -21.09 -9.08 6.47
C MET A 312 -20.95 -8.90 7.99
N PRO A 313 -21.37 -9.85 8.86
CA PRO A 313 -21.19 -9.71 10.31
C PRO A 313 -19.72 -9.55 10.71
N ALA A 314 -18.78 -10.20 10.01
CA ALA A 314 -17.35 -10.08 10.32
C ALA A 314 -16.83 -8.64 10.15
N ALA A 315 -17.43 -7.83 9.26
CA ALA A 315 -17.04 -6.42 9.10
C ALA A 315 -17.31 -5.57 10.36
N LEU A 316 -18.23 -5.98 11.23
CA LEU A 316 -18.51 -5.30 12.50
C LEU A 316 -17.46 -5.59 13.59
N GLU A 317 -16.62 -6.60 13.39
CA GLU A 317 -15.54 -7.00 14.30
C GLU A 317 -14.18 -6.38 13.92
N MET A 318 -14.18 -5.41 13.01
CA MET A 318 -12.98 -4.82 12.42
C MET A 318 -12.91 -3.32 12.66
N ASP A 319 -11.71 -2.78 12.49
CA ASP A 319 -11.47 -1.35 12.36
C ASP A 319 -11.74 -0.89 10.93
N VAL A 320 -12.32 0.30 10.79
CA VAL A 320 -12.63 0.96 9.52
C VAL A 320 -11.74 2.20 9.38
N VAL A 321 -11.10 2.36 8.23
CA VAL A 321 -10.27 3.52 7.89
C VAL A 321 -10.60 3.98 6.47
N ALA A 322 -10.87 5.26 6.27
CA ALA A 322 -11.03 5.80 4.92
C ALA A 322 -10.89 7.32 4.88
N GLN A 323 -10.22 7.84 3.85
CA GLN A 323 -10.24 9.26 3.53
C GLN A 323 -11.52 9.57 2.74
N LEU A 324 -12.61 9.82 3.47
CA LEU A 324 -13.92 10.04 2.88
C LEU A 324 -14.33 11.50 2.90
N ARG A 325 -14.98 11.92 1.82
CA ARG A 325 -15.66 13.20 1.73
C ARG A 325 -17.13 12.97 1.41
N ALA A 326 -18.01 13.61 2.17
CA ALA A 326 -19.41 13.79 1.78
C ALA A 326 -19.50 14.90 0.74
N GLU A 327 -20.13 14.63 -0.40
CA GLU A 327 -20.38 15.61 -1.46
C GLU A 327 -21.60 16.47 -1.10
N ILE A 328 -21.38 17.45 -0.23
CA ILE A 328 -22.38 18.41 0.26
C ILE A 328 -21.90 19.85 0.06
N PRO A 329 -22.82 20.85 0.05
CA PRO A 329 -22.43 22.26 -0.04
C PRO A 329 -21.45 22.67 1.06
N GLU A 330 -20.48 23.50 0.73
CA GLU A 330 -19.44 23.95 1.67
C GLU A 330 -20.06 24.68 2.87
N GLY A 331 -19.56 24.39 4.07
CA GLY A 331 -20.07 24.96 5.32
C GLY A 331 -21.40 24.37 5.81
N THR A 332 -21.92 23.33 5.17
CA THR A 332 -23.14 22.63 5.61
C THR A 332 -22.82 21.30 6.31
N ALA A 333 -23.73 20.85 7.18
CA ALA A 333 -23.65 19.53 7.80
C ALA A 333 -24.40 18.49 6.94
N PRO A 334 -23.99 17.21 6.94
CA PRO A 334 -24.71 16.13 6.28
C PRO A 334 -26.16 16.02 6.79
N ASP A 335 -27.15 16.01 5.89
CA ASP A 335 -28.53 15.72 6.25
C ASP A 335 -28.72 14.21 6.47
N LEU A 336 -28.91 13.82 7.73
CA LEU A 336 -29.04 12.42 8.13
C LEU A 336 -30.48 11.90 8.08
N ALA A 337 -31.46 12.70 7.65
CA ALA A 337 -32.86 12.26 7.56
C ALA A 337 -33.05 11.08 6.60
N ALA A 338 -34.02 10.20 6.91
CA ALA A 338 -34.28 9.02 6.10
C ALA A 338 -34.70 9.39 4.66
N GLY A 339 -34.13 8.71 3.66
CA GLY A 339 -34.44 8.92 2.25
C GLY A 339 -33.70 10.08 1.59
N VAL A 340 -32.97 10.90 2.34
CA VAL A 340 -32.08 11.93 1.78
C VAL A 340 -30.76 11.28 1.37
N ALA A 341 -30.51 11.19 0.06
CA ALA A 341 -29.30 10.57 -0.46
C ALA A 341 -28.08 11.49 -0.31
N ILE A 342 -26.98 10.94 0.20
CA ILE A 342 -25.65 11.58 0.24
C ILE A 342 -24.68 10.71 -0.54
N ARG A 343 -23.89 11.35 -1.41
CA ARG A 343 -22.77 10.70 -2.10
C ARG A 343 -21.50 10.88 -1.28
N PHE A 344 -20.84 9.78 -0.98
CA PHE A 344 -19.52 9.74 -0.35
C PHE A 344 -18.49 9.31 -1.39
N SER A 345 -17.35 9.99 -1.44
CA SER A 345 -16.26 9.66 -2.35
C SER A 345 -14.90 9.71 -1.65
N ASN A 346 -13.91 9.00 -2.20
CA ASN A 346 -12.51 9.07 -1.80
C ASN A 346 -11.63 9.69 -2.90
N ALA A 347 -10.34 9.87 -2.62
CA ALA A 347 -9.38 10.46 -3.55
C ALA A 347 -9.15 9.61 -4.82
N ASP A 348 -9.41 8.29 -4.76
CA ASP A 348 -9.24 7.36 -5.87
C ASP A 348 -10.46 7.33 -6.81
N GLY A 349 -11.48 8.16 -6.54
CA GLY A 349 -12.68 8.29 -7.35
C GLY A 349 -13.76 7.24 -7.08
N ALA A 350 -13.53 6.30 -6.14
CA ALA A 350 -14.57 5.41 -5.66
C ALA A 350 -15.65 6.22 -4.94
N ALA A 351 -16.91 5.83 -5.11
CA ALA A 351 -18.01 6.54 -4.49
C ALA A 351 -19.25 5.67 -4.27
N LEU A 352 -20.02 5.99 -3.24
CA LEU A 352 -21.25 5.30 -2.87
C LEU A 352 -22.32 6.32 -2.50
N VAL A 353 -23.55 6.09 -2.94
CA VAL A 353 -24.71 6.91 -2.58
C VAL A 353 -25.50 6.15 -1.51
N ILE A 354 -25.73 6.82 -0.38
CA ILE A 354 -26.40 6.24 0.79
C ILE A 354 -27.56 7.15 1.18
N ASP A 355 -28.72 6.56 1.45
CA ASP A 355 -29.93 7.23 1.94
C ASP A 355 -30.35 6.78 3.36
N HIS A 356 -29.74 5.72 3.89
CA HIS A 356 -30.02 5.22 5.23
C HIS A 356 -29.35 6.07 6.33
N PRO A 357 -30.07 6.56 7.35
CA PRO A 357 -29.55 7.47 8.38
C PRO A 357 -28.26 6.99 9.07
N VAL A 358 -28.25 5.75 9.59
CA VAL A 358 -27.10 5.19 10.31
C VAL A 358 -25.89 5.02 9.40
N ALA A 359 -26.09 4.60 8.15
CA ALA A 359 -25.00 4.41 7.20
C ALA A 359 -24.37 5.76 6.81
N LYS A 360 -25.19 6.81 6.58
CA LYS A 360 -24.69 8.17 6.35
C LYS A 360 -23.90 8.69 7.55
N ALA A 361 -24.45 8.53 8.76
CA ALA A 361 -23.80 8.96 9.99
C ALA A 361 -22.45 8.25 10.18
N ALA A 362 -22.40 6.93 9.95
CA ALA A 362 -21.18 6.14 10.06
C ALA A 362 -20.10 6.59 9.06
N LEU A 363 -20.42 6.77 7.78
CA LEU A 363 -19.44 7.19 6.77
C LEU A 363 -18.93 8.62 7.02
N THR A 364 -19.78 9.52 7.53
CA THR A 364 -19.34 10.85 7.99
C THR A 364 -18.32 10.74 9.12
N LEU A 365 -18.62 9.96 10.16
CA LEU A 365 -17.72 9.77 11.30
C LEU A 365 -16.39 9.14 10.90
N VAL A 366 -16.39 8.18 9.96
CA VAL A 366 -15.15 7.59 9.42
C VAL A 366 -14.30 8.64 8.70
N GLY A 367 -14.92 9.50 7.89
CA GLY A 367 -14.22 10.60 7.20
C GLY A 367 -13.64 11.64 8.15
N GLU A 368 -14.36 11.98 9.22
CA GLU A 368 -13.91 12.91 10.27
C GLU A 368 -12.77 12.33 11.11
N ALA A 369 -12.79 11.02 11.38
CA ALA A 369 -11.76 10.33 12.14
C ALA A 369 -10.46 10.12 11.35
N PHE A 370 -10.48 10.24 10.01
CA PHE A 370 -9.30 10.06 9.18
C PHE A 370 -8.17 11.00 9.64
N PRO A 371 -6.96 10.48 9.93
CA PRO A 371 -6.45 9.18 9.49
C PRO A 371 -6.59 7.99 10.45
N GLY A 372 -7.22 8.17 11.60
CA GLY A 372 -7.35 7.16 12.63
C GLY A 372 -8.34 6.03 12.29
N PRO A 373 -8.07 4.80 12.75
CA PRO A 373 -9.04 3.70 12.67
C PRO A 373 -10.17 3.84 13.68
N VAL A 374 -11.40 3.52 13.24
CA VAL A 374 -12.58 3.46 14.11
C VAL A 374 -13.09 2.03 14.18
N ALA A 375 -13.26 1.48 15.38
CA ALA A 375 -13.84 0.15 15.54
C ALA A 375 -15.30 0.16 15.07
N ALA A 376 -15.69 -0.78 14.20
CA ALA A 376 -17.04 -0.81 13.61
C ALA A 376 -18.15 -0.95 14.67
N ALA A 377 -17.88 -1.64 15.78
CA ALA A 377 -18.80 -1.74 16.92
C ALA A 377 -19.04 -0.37 17.61
N GLU A 378 -18.00 0.44 17.79
CA GLU A 378 -18.09 1.79 18.36
C GLU A 378 -18.73 2.77 17.36
N LEU A 379 -18.42 2.57 16.07
CA LEU A 379 -19.00 3.32 14.97
C LEU A 379 -20.52 3.17 14.92
N LEU A 380 -21.04 1.95 15.11
CA LEU A 380 -22.48 1.69 15.17
C LEU A 380 -23.15 2.52 16.27
N GLN A 381 -22.59 2.48 17.49
CA GLN A 381 -23.13 3.21 18.64
C GLN A 381 -23.12 4.73 18.39
N SER A 382 -22.01 5.24 17.86
CA SER A 382 -21.81 6.66 17.57
C SER A 382 -22.72 7.15 16.45
N ALA A 383 -22.86 6.36 15.38
CA ALA A 383 -23.72 6.67 14.24
C ALA A 383 -25.20 6.70 14.65
N ARG A 384 -25.65 5.71 15.43
CA ARG A 384 -27.02 5.68 15.97
C ARG A 384 -27.32 6.90 16.84
N LYS A 385 -26.38 7.31 17.69
CA LYS A 385 -26.52 8.51 18.51
C LYS A 385 -26.59 9.77 17.65
N LEU A 386 -25.74 9.88 16.63
CA LEU A 386 -25.66 11.05 15.76
C LEU A 386 -26.94 11.26 14.94
N CYS A 387 -27.55 10.17 14.43
CA CYS A 387 -28.80 10.25 13.67
C CYS A 387 -30.07 10.06 14.52
N ALA A 388 -29.93 9.93 15.85
CA ALA A 388 -31.03 9.62 16.78
C ALA A 388 -31.89 8.41 16.32
N SER A 389 -31.25 7.28 16.00
CA SER A 389 -31.95 6.07 15.54
C SER A 389 -32.73 5.39 16.68
N ASP A 390 -34.04 5.25 16.46
CA ASP A 390 -34.97 4.49 17.31
C ASP A 390 -35.17 3.03 16.87
N ALA A 391 -34.52 2.59 15.77
CA ALA A 391 -34.62 1.22 15.26
C ALA A 391 -33.97 0.20 16.22
N ALA A 392 -34.25 -1.10 16.07
CA ALA A 392 -33.56 -2.12 16.84
C ALA A 392 -32.05 -2.11 16.53
N VAL A 393 -31.20 -2.38 17.53
CA VAL A 393 -29.73 -2.37 17.35
C VAL A 393 -29.30 -3.35 16.28
N ASP A 394 -29.94 -4.52 16.23
CA ASP A 394 -29.60 -5.57 15.26
C ASP A 394 -29.94 -5.16 13.81
N ASP A 395 -31.02 -4.39 13.60
CA ASP A 395 -31.38 -3.89 12.27
C ASP A 395 -30.34 -2.89 11.76
N ASP A 396 -29.94 -1.93 12.61
CA ASP A 396 -28.91 -0.96 12.27
C ASP A 396 -27.53 -1.61 12.11
N ALA A 397 -27.23 -2.65 12.90
CA ALA A 397 -26.02 -3.43 12.75
C ALA A 397 -25.97 -4.13 11.39
N ALA A 398 -27.08 -4.74 10.95
CA ALA A 398 -27.17 -5.38 9.64
C ALA A 398 -26.98 -4.37 8.50
N VAL A 399 -27.58 -3.17 8.60
CA VAL A 399 -27.40 -2.10 7.61
C VAL A 399 -25.95 -1.62 7.58
N LEU A 400 -25.33 -1.40 8.73
CA LEU A 400 -23.94 -0.98 8.79
C LEU A 400 -23.00 -2.05 8.23
N ALA A 401 -23.18 -3.31 8.62
CA ALA A 401 -22.41 -4.45 8.10
C ALA A 401 -22.47 -4.55 6.58
N HIS A 402 -23.68 -4.42 6.00
CA HIS A 402 -23.88 -4.40 4.56
C HIS A 402 -23.17 -3.21 3.91
N THR A 403 -23.32 -2.01 4.48
CA THR A 403 -22.71 -0.78 3.97
C THR A 403 -21.19 -0.86 3.98
N LEU A 404 -20.58 -1.28 5.10
CA LEU A 404 -19.12 -1.40 5.22
C LEU A 404 -18.56 -2.42 4.24
N THR A 405 -19.22 -3.57 4.10
CA THR A 405 -18.82 -4.61 3.14
C THR A 405 -18.91 -4.08 1.71
N ALA A 406 -20.03 -3.44 1.33
CA ALA A 406 -20.20 -2.88 -0.01
C ALA A 406 -19.19 -1.76 -0.33
N ALA A 407 -18.91 -0.90 0.64
CA ALA A 407 -17.92 0.17 0.51
C ALA A 407 -16.49 -0.39 0.38
N PHE A 408 -16.15 -1.43 1.16
CA PHE A 408 -14.87 -2.14 1.05
C PHE A 408 -14.71 -2.79 -0.34
N GLN A 409 -15.74 -3.49 -0.85
CA GLN A 409 -15.74 -4.09 -2.19
C GLN A 409 -15.57 -3.07 -3.32
N MET A 410 -15.96 -1.82 -3.07
CA MET A 410 -15.82 -0.70 -4.02
C MET A 410 -14.52 0.08 -3.85
N GLY A 411 -13.63 -0.33 -2.94
CA GLY A 411 -12.39 0.39 -2.65
C GLY A 411 -12.61 1.75 -2.00
N LEU A 412 -13.81 2.01 -1.47
CA LEU A 412 -14.16 3.29 -0.84
C LEU A 412 -13.54 3.41 0.56
N LEU A 413 -13.41 2.29 1.27
CA LEU A 413 -12.81 2.21 2.60
C LEU A 413 -11.94 0.96 2.74
N LEU A 414 -11.13 0.93 3.81
CA LEU A 414 -10.33 -0.22 4.20
C LEU A 414 -10.87 -0.82 5.51
N LEU A 415 -10.81 -2.15 5.59
CA LEU A 415 -11.06 -2.91 6.80
C LEU A 415 -9.74 -3.46 7.34
N HIS A 416 -9.58 -3.41 8.66
CA HIS A 416 -8.38 -3.83 9.36
C HIS A 416 -8.75 -4.66 10.60
N CYS A 417 -8.00 -5.72 10.88
CA CYS A 417 -7.99 -6.32 12.21
C CYS A 417 -6.86 -5.71 13.03
N ASP A 418 -7.15 -5.12 14.19
CA ASP A 418 -6.15 -4.52 15.08
C ASP A 418 -5.26 -3.51 14.33
N ALA A 419 -5.88 -2.47 13.78
CA ALA A 419 -5.16 -1.44 13.03
C ALA A 419 -4.09 -0.75 13.91
N PRO A 420 -2.95 -0.32 13.34
CA PRO A 420 -1.96 0.46 14.08
C PRO A 420 -2.59 1.72 14.69
N ARG A 421 -2.24 2.02 15.94
CA ARG A 421 -2.68 3.22 16.65
C ARG A 421 -1.55 4.26 16.64
N PHE A 422 -1.93 5.52 16.54
CA PHE A 422 -1.02 6.67 16.47
C PHE A 422 -1.83 7.94 16.81
N ALA A 423 -1.13 9.03 17.13
CA ALA A 423 -1.80 10.28 17.47
C ALA A 423 -2.45 10.92 16.23
N THR A 424 -3.74 11.22 16.31
CA THR A 424 -4.50 11.92 15.25
C THR A 424 -4.62 13.42 15.49
N GLN A 425 -4.07 13.90 16.61
CA GLN A 425 -3.95 15.31 16.99
C GLN A 425 -2.61 15.54 17.68
N ALA A 426 -2.08 16.76 17.60
CA ALA A 426 -0.85 17.11 18.26
C ALA A 426 -1.08 17.34 19.76
N GLY A 427 -0.45 16.50 20.59
CA GLY A 427 -0.40 16.65 22.05
C GLY A 427 0.33 17.91 22.51
N GLU A 428 0.58 18.04 23.81
CA GLU A 428 1.29 19.21 24.36
C GLU A 428 2.72 19.28 23.82
N HIS A 429 3.35 18.11 23.71
CA HIS A 429 4.71 17.94 23.21
C HIS A 429 4.69 16.99 22.00
N PRO A 430 4.41 17.48 20.80
CA PRO A 430 4.21 16.62 19.63
C PRO A 430 5.48 15.86 19.26
N ARG A 431 5.31 14.59 18.89
CA ARG A 431 6.39 13.67 18.55
C ARG A 431 6.10 12.97 17.22
N THR A 432 7.09 12.86 16.34
CA THR A 432 7.03 11.97 15.17
C THR A 432 7.68 10.61 15.43
N SER A 433 7.49 9.66 14.52
CA SER A 433 8.08 8.32 14.69
C SER A 433 9.61 8.38 14.67
N ALA A 434 10.25 7.50 15.44
CA ALA A 434 11.71 7.41 15.44
C ALA A 434 12.25 7.11 14.03
N LEU A 435 11.59 6.26 13.25
CA LEU A 435 11.96 5.97 11.87
C LEU A 435 11.90 7.21 10.97
N ALA A 436 10.84 8.03 11.08
CA ALA A 436 10.73 9.26 10.31
C ALA A 436 11.85 10.25 10.66
N GLN A 437 12.22 10.38 11.95
CA GLN A 437 13.39 11.18 12.35
C GLN A 437 14.68 10.63 11.74
N LEU A 438 14.89 9.31 11.79
CA LEU A 438 16.08 8.68 11.19
C LEU A 438 16.19 8.94 9.69
N GLN A 439 15.07 8.90 8.96
CA GLN A 439 15.01 9.20 7.54
C GLN A 439 15.31 10.68 7.28
N LEU A 440 14.70 11.59 8.03
CA LEU A 440 15.00 13.01 7.90
C LEU A 440 16.49 13.30 8.12
N ASP A 441 17.16 12.62 9.06
CA ASP A 441 18.59 12.79 9.31
C ASP A 441 19.48 12.39 8.12
N THR A 442 19.02 11.53 7.20
CA THR A 442 19.76 11.22 5.96
C THR A 442 19.59 12.26 4.87
N GLY A 443 18.76 13.29 5.11
CA GLY A 443 18.50 14.39 4.18
C GLY A 443 17.37 14.12 3.17
N THR A 444 16.64 13.00 3.29
CA THR A 444 15.45 12.76 2.45
C THR A 444 14.27 13.63 2.89
N ASP A 445 13.38 13.93 1.96
CA ASP A 445 12.06 14.53 2.18
C ASP A 445 10.91 13.51 2.12
N LEU A 446 11.23 12.26 1.76
CA LEU A 446 10.30 11.13 1.69
C LEU A 446 10.45 10.29 2.95
N VAL A 447 9.44 10.33 3.82
CA VAL A 447 9.43 9.63 5.11
C VAL A 447 8.31 8.59 5.16
N THR A 448 8.48 7.62 6.03
CA THR A 448 7.48 6.59 6.29
C THR A 448 6.50 7.06 7.36
N SER A 449 5.20 6.99 7.07
CA SER A 449 4.16 7.30 8.05
C SER A 449 3.89 6.14 9.02
N LEU A 450 3.12 6.39 10.08
CA LEU A 450 2.63 5.37 11.01
C LEU A 450 1.44 4.57 10.45
N ARG A 451 0.85 5.04 9.35
CA ARG A 451 0.08 4.20 8.42
C ARG A 451 1.04 3.57 7.42
N PRO A 452 0.77 2.38 6.84
CA PRO A 452 1.58 1.82 5.76
C PRO A 452 1.53 2.66 4.47
N SER A 453 2.22 3.80 4.45
CA SER A 453 2.37 4.72 3.33
C SER A 453 3.69 5.50 3.44
N MET A 454 4.16 5.98 2.29
CA MET A 454 5.24 6.96 2.19
C MET A 454 4.64 8.36 2.05
N VAL A 455 5.23 9.34 2.71
CA VAL A 455 4.79 10.74 2.73
C VAL A 455 5.97 11.61 2.30
N ARG A 456 5.78 12.41 1.25
CA ARG A 456 6.74 13.43 0.87
C ARG A 456 6.41 14.75 1.55
N LEU A 457 7.41 15.37 2.16
CA LEU A 457 7.32 16.69 2.77
C LEU A 457 7.66 17.76 1.73
N ASP A 458 6.69 18.06 0.86
CA ASP A 458 6.86 18.88 -0.36
C ASP A 458 7.20 20.37 -0.11
N SER A 459 7.32 20.80 1.15
CA SER A 459 7.74 22.16 1.49
C SER A 459 8.83 22.15 2.55
N ARG A 460 9.76 23.09 2.41
CA ARG A 460 10.83 23.29 3.38
C ARG A 460 10.28 23.54 4.80
N LEU A 461 9.17 24.28 4.90
CA LEU A 461 8.50 24.55 6.16
C LEU A 461 7.98 23.26 6.83
N ALA A 462 7.31 22.38 6.07
CA ALA A 462 6.82 21.10 6.61
C ALA A 462 7.99 20.21 7.07
N LEU A 463 9.06 20.16 6.28
CA LEU A 463 10.26 19.39 6.62
C LEU A 463 10.92 19.89 7.92
N GLU A 464 11.12 21.20 8.09
CA GLU A 464 11.68 21.74 9.33
C GLU A 464 10.73 21.61 10.52
N LEU A 465 9.41 21.72 10.32
CA LEU A 465 8.42 21.49 11.38
C LEU A 465 8.51 20.06 11.89
N VAL A 466 8.44 19.05 11.01
CA VAL A 466 8.47 17.63 11.40
C VAL A 466 9.77 17.28 12.12
N ARG A 467 10.91 17.84 11.69
CA ARG A 467 12.21 17.66 12.38
C ARG A 467 12.21 18.13 13.83
N LEU A 468 11.40 19.13 14.17
CA LEU A 468 11.32 19.66 15.54
C LEU A 468 10.40 18.83 16.46
N LEU A 469 9.58 17.93 15.90
CA LEU A 469 8.61 17.12 16.66
C LEU A 469 9.30 15.92 17.30
N ASP A 470 10.06 16.18 18.36
CA ASP A 470 10.82 15.18 19.11
C ASP A 470 10.17 14.75 20.43
N GLY A 471 8.96 15.26 20.72
CA GLY A 471 8.24 15.00 21.98
C GLY A 471 8.78 15.77 23.19
N LYS A 472 9.67 16.76 22.99
CA LYS A 472 10.25 17.56 24.09
C LYS A 472 9.87 19.04 24.02
N ARG A 473 9.43 19.52 22.86
CA ARG A 473 9.08 20.92 22.64
C ARG A 473 7.58 21.12 22.70
N ASP A 474 7.16 22.15 23.43
CA ASP A 474 5.80 22.68 23.36
C ASP A 474 5.64 23.56 22.10
N ARG A 475 4.43 24.07 21.88
CA ARG A 475 4.12 24.96 20.75
C ARG A 475 4.97 26.23 20.75
N THR A 476 5.29 26.77 21.92
CA THR A 476 6.09 27.99 22.07
C THR A 476 7.53 27.75 21.60
N ALA A 477 8.13 26.65 22.06
CA ALA A 477 9.47 26.22 21.67
C ALA A 477 9.53 25.84 20.20
N ILE A 478 8.52 25.13 19.67
CA ILE A 478 8.44 24.81 18.23
C ILE A 478 8.39 26.09 17.41
N LEU A 479 7.52 27.04 17.74
CA LEU A 479 7.41 28.31 17.00
C LEU A 479 8.74 29.08 17.02
N HIS A 480 9.41 29.11 18.16
CA HIS A 480 10.69 29.79 18.31
C HIS A 480 11.78 29.14 17.43
N ASP A 481 12.00 27.84 17.59
CA ASP A 481 13.05 27.09 16.88
C ASP A 481 12.78 27.01 15.38
N LEU A 482 11.51 26.86 14.97
CA LEU A 482 11.12 26.84 13.56
C LEU A 482 11.40 28.20 12.91
N SER A 483 11.09 29.30 13.60
CA SER A 483 11.38 30.65 13.10
C SER A 483 12.88 30.88 12.92
N GLN A 484 13.72 30.39 13.86
CA GLN A 484 15.17 30.47 13.74
C GLN A 484 15.70 29.67 12.54
N ARG A 485 15.22 28.42 12.37
CA ARG A 485 15.59 27.56 11.25
C ARG A 485 15.22 28.19 9.90
N MET A 486 14.00 28.70 9.79
CA MET A 486 13.53 29.32 8.56
C MET A 486 14.26 30.64 8.25
N ALA A 487 14.64 31.42 9.25
CA ALA A 487 15.44 32.64 9.05
C ALA A 487 16.87 32.36 8.54
N ALA A 488 17.40 31.17 8.81
CA ALA A 488 18.71 30.73 8.34
C ALA A 488 18.70 30.18 6.90
N LEU A 489 17.52 30.06 6.28
CA LEU A 489 17.35 29.49 4.95
C LEU A 489 17.00 30.59 3.93
N PRO A 490 17.57 30.54 2.71
CA PRO A 490 17.23 31.49 1.66
C PRO A 490 15.81 31.25 1.13
N MET A 491 15.14 32.34 0.75
CA MET A 491 13.89 32.31 -0.01
C MET A 491 14.11 32.89 -1.41
N PRO A 492 13.46 32.35 -2.45
CA PRO A 492 13.50 32.93 -3.77
C PRO A 492 12.88 34.33 -3.76
N ASP A 493 13.54 35.30 -4.40
CA ASP A 493 12.99 36.63 -4.65
C ASP A 493 12.37 36.75 -6.05
N ASP A 494 11.61 37.83 -6.28
CA ASP A 494 10.89 38.09 -7.54
C ASP A 494 11.83 38.27 -8.75
N ALA A 495 13.13 38.49 -8.52
CA ALA A 495 14.17 38.63 -9.54
C ALA A 495 14.99 37.35 -9.76
N GLY A 496 14.65 36.24 -9.09
CA GLY A 496 15.36 34.97 -9.16
C GLY A 496 16.64 34.91 -8.31
N GLY A 497 16.83 35.86 -7.39
CA GLY A 497 17.85 35.86 -6.34
C GLY A 497 17.38 35.20 -5.04
N GLU A 498 18.23 35.25 -4.01
CA GLU A 498 17.95 34.71 -2.68
C GLU A 498 17.85 35.85 -1.66
N THR A 499 16.78 35.84 -0.86
CA THR A 499 16.57 36.78 0.25
C THR A 499 16.37 36.04 1.57
N PHE A 500 16.73 36.70 2.67
CA PHE A 500 16.51 36.20 4.02
C PHE A 500 15.52 37.10 4.74
N GLN A 501 14.66 36.51 5.56
CA GLN A 501 13.75 37.24 6.44
C GLN A 501 14.22 37.11 7.89
N PRO A 502 14.10 38.18 8.70
CA PRO A 502 14.49 38.12 10.10
C PRO A 502 13.58 37.16 10.89
N VAL A 503 14.07 36.69 12.04
CA VAL A 503 13.35 35.72 12.89
C VAL A 503 11.99 36.26 13.33
N GLU A 504 11.88 37.55 13.64
CA GLU A 504 10.64 38.20 14.07
C GLU A 504 9.57 38.18 12.98
N TRP A 505 9.97 38.28 11.70
CA TRP A 505 9.06 38.17 10.58
C TRP A 505 8.50 36.74 10.49
N TRP A 506 9.36 35.73 10.61
CA TRP A 506 8.94 34.33 10.61
C TRP A 506 8.03 34.00 11.81
N GLN A 507 8.34 34.49 13.00
CA GLN A 507 7.48 34.29 14.18
C GLN A 507 6.06 34.81 13.93
N GLN A 508 5.90 36.00 13.33
CA GLN A 508 4.59 36.54 12.99
C GLN A 508 3.87 35.72 11.91
N GLN A 509 4.57 35.29 10.86
CA GLN A 509 3.98 34.51 9.77
C GLN A 509 3.58 33.09 10.19
N LEU A 510 4.35 32.48 11.11
CA LEU A 510 4.15 31.10 11.56
C LEU A 510 3.18 30.98 12.73
N ALA A 511 3.02 32.02 13.57
CA ALA A 511 2.12 31.98 14.73
C ALA A 511 0.69 31.57 14.35
N GLY A 512 0.17 32.08 13.22
CA GLY A 512 -1.17 31.73 12.72
C GLY A 512 -1.25 30.43 11.92
N LYS A 513 -0.12 29.79 11.60
CA LYS A 513 -0.03 28.61 10.71
C LYS A 513 0.46 27.35 11.41
N LEU A 514 0.99 27.46 12.64
CA LEU A 514 1.56 26.33 13.35
C LEU A 514 0.54 25.22 13.58
N GLU A 515 -0.68 25.56 14.01
CA GLU A 515 -1.73 24.55 14.24
C GLU A 515 -2.16 23.87 12.94
N ASP A 516 -2.28 24.60 11.83
CA ASP A 516 -2.56 24.01 10.53
C ASP A 516 -1.44 23.03 10.11
N GLY A 517 -0.18 23.40 10.36
CA GLY A 517 0.97 22.53 10.10
C GLY A 517 0.97 21.26 10.96
N LEU A 518 0.66 21.39 12.25
CA LEU A 518 0.51 20.25 13.17
C LEU A 518 -0.66 19.35 12.77
N GLN A 519 -1.80 19.94 12.40
CA GLN A 519 -2.98 19.22 11.92
C GLN A 519 -2.69 18.48 10.62
N GLN A 520 -1.96 19.10 9.68
CA GLN A 520 -1.54 18.44 8.45
C GLN A 520 -0.57 17.29 8.73
N THR A 521 0.36 17.46 9.67
CA THR A 521 1.27 16.41 10.12
C THR A 521 0.50 15.23 10.72
N ALA A 522 -0.54 15.51 11.52
CA ALA A 522 -1.44 14.50 12.06
C ALA A 522 -2.19 13.77 10.95
N ARG A 523 -2.74 14.47 9.94
CA ARG A 523 -3.42 13.90 8.77
C ARG A 523 -2.54 12.99 7.93
N MET A 524 -1.24 13.28 7.88
CA MET A 524 -0.22 12.44 7.25
C MET A 524 0.17 11.21 8.09
N ALA A 525 -0.46 11.01 9.26
CA ALA A 525 -0.15 9.95 10.22
C ALA A 525 1.34 9.95 10.62
N LEU A 526 1.91 11.14 10.83
CA LEU A 526 3.30 11.30 11.25
C LEU A 526 3.45 11.54 12.75
N LEU A 527 2.36 11.64 13.53
CA LEU A 527 2.44 11.86 14.98
C LEU A 527 2.33 10.54 15.74
N ALA A 528 3.30 10.25 16.59
CA ALA A 528 3.28 9.11 17.49
C ALA A 528 2.45 9.45 18.75
N GLU A 529 1.83 8.44 19.37
CA GLU A 529 1.27 8.58 20.73
C GLU A 529 2.37 9.00 21.71
N GLU A 530 2.03 9.72 22.78
CA GLU A 530 3.01 10.22 23.79
C GLU A 530 3.66 9.10 24.61
#